data_AF-A0A1Y1NGI7-F1
#
_entry.id   AF-A0A1Y1NGI7-F1
#
_cell.length_a   1.000
_cell.length_b   1.000
_cell.length_c   1.000
_cell.angle_alpha   90.00
_cell.angle_beta   90.00
_cell.angle_gamma   90.00
#
_symmetry.space_group_name_H-M   'P 1'
#
loop_
_entity.id
_entity.type
_entity.pdbx_description
1 polymer ?
#
loop_
_entity_poly.entity_id
_entity_poly.type
_entity_poly.pdbx_seq_one_letter_code
_entity_poly.pdbx_strand_id
1 'polypeptide(L)'
;MTSFIYSEAKFVVVAAIVILTLSVYLLPRNKNNVCTSFSDYYGDRDSNKNCYYNPEAKLNVSQIIRGRGYTVEEHHVITKDGYILTLFRIPHPKNSLGISGPPVFLQHGAVVNSASFINRGSKSLGFILADEGYDVWLGNFRGTTYSKRHTHIKHTDRRYWHFDTYELGVYDTSANIDYIHEVTGQSIIYIGHSLGSTTGYIYGVTSPEIAKEKLKIIISLAPTLYVKNWKSLTRYIFGLWSYASVIIKNRPKN
;
A
#
# COMPACT_ATOMS: atom_id res chain seq x y z
N MET A 1 -36.02 10.04 -14.99
CA MET A 1 -34.92 11.03 -15.12
C MET A 1 -33.65 10.59 -14.38
N THR A 2 -33.76 10.02 -13.17
CA THR A 2 -32.63 9.46 -12.40
C THR A 2 -31.98 8.21 -13.00
N SER A 3 -32.71 7.32 -13.68
CA SER A 3 -32.14 6.12 -14.32
C SER A 3 -31.29 6.42 -15.56
N PHE A 4 -31.63 7.48 -16.30
CA PHE A 4 -30.94 7.87 -17.53
C PHE A 4 -29.55 8.47 -17.23
N ILE A 5 -29.48 9.38 -16.26
CA ILE A 5 -28.22 9.95 -15.74
C ILE A 5 -27.30 8.84 -15.19
N TYR A 6 -27.88 7.81 -14.58
CA TYR A 6 -27.15 6.66 -14.04
C TYR A 6 -26.52 5.77 -15.13
N SER A 7 -27.17 5.68 -16.30
CA SER A 7 -26.69 4.91 -17.45
C SER A 7 -25.51 5.62 -18.11
N GLU A 8 -25.61 6.94 -18.30
CA GLU A 8 -24.55 7.73 -18.91
C GLU A 8 -23.32 7.85 -18.01
N ALA A 9 -23.49 8.05 -16.70
CA ALA A 9 -22.36 8.07 -15.76
C ALA A 9 -21.59 6.74 -15.73
N LYS A 10 -22.29 5.60 -15.81
CA LYS A 10 -21.66 4.28 -15.94
C LYS A 10 -20.91 4.14 -17.24
N PHE A 11 -21.50 4.59 -18.35
CA PHE A 11 -20.86 4.53 -19.66
C PHE A 11 -19.59 5.39 -19.69
N VAL A 12 -19.62 6.61 -19.17
CA VAL A 12 -18.47 7.51 -19.12
C VAL A 12 -17.34 6.94 -18.25
N VAL A 13 -17.65 6.40 -17.08
CA VAL A 13 -16.62 5.80 -16.19
C VAL A 13 -16.02 4.54 -16.81
N VAL A 14 -16.86 3.66 -17.39
CA VAL A 14 -16.38 2.44 -18.05
C VAL A 14 -15.57 2.79 -19.30
N ALA A 15 -16.03 3.72 -20.13
CA ALA A 15 -15.31 4.19 -21.31
C ALA A 15 -13.97 4.84 -20.92
N ALA A 16 -13.93 5.66 -19.87
CA ALA A 16 -12.69 6.25 -19.38
C ALA A 16 -11.70 5.19 -18.88
N ILE A 17 -12.15 4.17 -18.16
CA ILE A 17 -11.31 3.04 -17.71
C ILE A 17 -10.84 2.22 -18.92
N VAL A 18 -11.71 1.96 -19.90
CA VAL A 18 -11.39 1.20 -21.11
C VAL A 18 -10.38 1.95 -21.99
N ILE A 19 -10.54 3.26 -22.18
CA ILE A 19 -9.59 4.10 -22.93
C ILE A 19 -8.24 4.18 -22.20
N LEU A 20 -8.25 4.36 -20.87
CA LEU A 20 -7.03 4.39 -20.06
C LEU A 20 -6.30 3.04 -20.05
N THR A 21 -7.04 1.93 -20.03
CA THR A 21 -6.44 0.59 -20.10
C THR A 21 -5.94 0.27 -21.51
N LEU A 22 -6.72 0.51 -22.56
CA LEU A 22 -6.30 0.31 -23.95
C LEU A 22 -5.07 1.14 -24.32
N SER A 23 -4.99 2.40 -23.89
CA SER A 23 -3.80 3.24 -24.13
C SER A 23 -2.52 2.73 -23.45
N VAL A 24 -2.64 1.99 -22.34
CA VAL A 24 -1.51 1.33 -21.68
C VAL A 24 -1.12 0.03 -22.39
N TYR A 25 -2.08 -0.71 -22.97
CA TYR A 25 -1.84 -1.98 -23.67
C TYR A 25 -1.43 -1.83 -25.15
N LEU A 26 -1.77 -0.72 -25.81
CA LEU A 26 -1.48 -0.48 -27.23
C LEU A 26 -0.02 -0.10 -27.53
N LEU A 27 0.85 -0.01 -26.52
CA LEU A 27 2.29 0.18 -26.70
C LEU A 27 3.02 -1.13 -26.38
N PRO A 28 3.38 -1.97 -27.37
CA PRO A 28 4.26 -3.11 -27.14
C PRO A 28 5.62 -2.57 -26.66
N ARG A 29 5.89 -2.77 -25.37
CA ARG A 29 7.14 -2.33 -24.71
C ARG A 29 8.01 -3.56 -24.46
N ASN A 30 9.23 -3.54 -24.98
CA ASN A 30 10.12 -4.70 -24.95
C ASN A 30 11.08 -4.67 -23.75
N LYS A 31 11.31 -3.49 -23.15
CA LYS A 31 12.24 -3.31 -22.02
C LYS A 31 11.53 -2.88 -20.74
N ASN A 32 11.99 -3.37 -19.59
CA ASN A 32 11.55 -2.94 -18.25
C ASN A 32 12.22 -1.63 -17.84
N ASN A 33 11.95 -0.58 -18.60
CA ASN A 33 12.49 0.74 -18.33
C ASN A 33 11.71 1.47 -17.23
N VAL A 34 12.45 2.23 -16.41
CA VAL A 34 11.92 3.22 -15.46
C VAL A 34 12.41 4.60 -15.86
N CYS A 35 11.59 5.62 -15.65
CA CYS A 35 11.87 6.99 -16.09
C CYS A 35 12.05 7.94 -14.92
N THR A 36 12.80 9.02 -15.15
CA THR A 36 13.11 10.04 -14.13
C THR A 36 11.92 10.91 -13.76
N SER A 37 11.01 11.20 -14.70
CA SER A 37 9.76 11.92 -14.42
C SER A 37 8.52 11.12 -14.78
N PHE A 38 7.37 11.48 -14.18
CA PHE A 38 6.09 10.87 -14.51
C PHE A 38 5.69 11.15 -15.98
N SER A 39 6.01 12.35 -16.49
CA SER A 39 5.76 12.72 -17.89
C SER A 39 6.51 11.84 -18.89
N ASP A 40 7.71 11.36 -18.54
CA ASP A 40 8.54 10.52 -19.43
C ASP A 40 7.95 9.11 -19.67
N TYR A 41 6.97 8.70 -18.86
CA TYR A 41 6.26 7.43 -19.09
C TYR A 41 5.24 7.49 -20.23
N TYR A 42 4.92 8.69 -20.72
CA TYR A 42 4.04 8.91 -21.87
C TYR A 42 4.87 8.96 -23.16
N GLY A 43 4.49 8.15 -24.16
CA GLY A 43 5.22 8.00 -25.42
C GLY A 43 6.08 6.74 -25.49
N ASP A 44 7.08 6.76 -26.38
CA ASP A 44 8.04 5.65 -26.55
C ASP A 44 9.11 5.67 -25.45
N ARG A 45 8.85 4.89 -24.40
CA ARG A 45 9.74 4.70 -23.26
C ARG A 45 11.06 4.01 -23.63
N ASP A 46 11.06 3.19 -24.69
CA ASP A 46 12.22 2.38 -25.02
C ASP A 46 13.31 3.20 -25.73
N SER A 47 12.93 4.30 -26.38
CA SER A 47 13.83 5.30 -26.96
C SER A 47 14.01 6.59 -26.12
N ASN A 48 13.19 6.79 -25.08
CA ASN A 48 13.31 7.98 -24.22
C ASN A 48 14.61 7.95 -23.39
N LYS A 49 15.50 8.92 -23.63
CA LYS A 49 16.78 9.12 -22.92
C LYS A 49 16.66 9.33 -21.40
N ASN A 50 15.48 9.76 -20.94
CA ASN A 50 15.17 9.93 -19.51
C ASN A 50 14.70 8.62 -18.86
N CYS A 51 14.59 7.54 -19.64
CA CYS A 51 14.23 6.22 -19.17
C CYS A 51 15.43 5.27 -19.32
N TYR A 52 15.62 4.40 -18.33
CA TYR A 52 16.71 3.43 -18.32
C TYR A 52 16.19 2.06 -17.94
N TYR A 53 16.84 1.01 -18.46
CA TYR A 53 16.52 -0.37 -18.11
C TYR A 53 16.80 -0.61 -16.63
N ASN A 54 15.78 -1.02 -15.88
CA ASN A 54 15.94 -1.39 -14.49
C ASN A 54 15.60 -2.89 -14.32
N PRO A 55 16.60 -3.75 -14.06
CA PRO A 55 16.35 -5.17 -13.84
C PRO A 55 15.47 -5.42 -12.60
N GLU A 56 15.50 -4.52 -11.61
CA GLU A 56 14.70 -4.64 -10.39
C GLU A 56 13.21 -4.38 -10.62
N ALA A 57 12.81 -3.79 -11.75
CA ALA A 57 11.41 -3.43 -12.01
C ALA A 57 10.46 -4.63 -12.10
N LYS A 58 10.99 -5.86 -12.28
CA LYS A 58 10.21 -7.11 -12.26
C LYS A 58 10.36 -7.91 -10.97
N LEU A 59 11.22 -7.46 -10.06
CA LEU A 59 11.48 -8.17 -8.81
C LEU A 59 10.41 -7.87 -7.77
N ASN A 60 10.11 -8.86 -6.92
CA ASN A 60 9.28 -8.67 -5.75
C ASN A 60 10.07 -8.02 -4.59
N VAL A 61 9.37 -7.61 -3.53
CA VAL A 61 9.97 -6.92 -2.38
C VAL A 61 11.12 -7.71 -1.76
N SER A 62 10.93 -9.00 -1.49
CA SER A 62 11.98 -9.86 -0.92
C SER A 62 13.21 -9.98 -1.81
N GLN A 63 13.00 -10.10 -3.13
CA GLN A 63 14.09 -10.17 -4.10
C GLN A 63 14.88 -8.85 -4.15
N ILE A 64 14.21 -7.71 -4.10
CA ILE A 64 14.88 -6.40 -4.03
C ILE A 64 15.69 -6.29 -2.74
N ILE A 65 15.10 -6.64 -1.58
CA ILE A 65 15.79 -6.55 -0.28
C ILE A 65 17.04 -7.46 -0.24
N ARG A 66 16.89 -8.73 -0.65
CA ARG A 66 18.02 -9.69 -0.72
C ARG A 66 19.08 -9.25 -1.73
N GLY A 67 18.66 -8.77 -2.90
CA GLY A 67 19.58 -8.28 -3.93
C GLY A 67 20.42 -7.08 -3.48
N ARG A 68 19.98 -6.36 -2.45
CA ARG A 68 20.72 -5.26 -1.83
C ARG A 68 21.59 -5.70 -0.64
N GLY A 69 21.61 -6.99 -0.32
CA GLY A 69 22.45 -7.57 0.73
C GLY A 69 21.85 -7.52 2.13
N TYR A 70 20.55 -7.27 2.28
CA TYR A 70 19.88 -7.36 3.58
C TYR A 70 19.22 -8.72 3.77
N THR A 71 19.15 -9.18 5.02
CA THR A 71 18.23 -10.23 5.44
C THR A 71 16.78 -9.77 5.26
N VAL A 72 15.90 -10.66 4.83
CA VAL A 72 14.46 -10.41 4.77
C VAL A 72 13.68 -11.59 5.33
N GLU A 73 12.74 -11.29 6.21
CA GLU A 73 11.75 -12.24 6.72
C GLU A 73 10.38 -11.89 6.11
N GLU A 74 9.57 -12.93 5.86
CA GLU A 74 8.19 -12.82 5.39
C GLU A 74 7.27 -13.37 6.46
N HIS A 75 6.34 -12.55 6.92
CA HIS A 75 5.38 -12.92 7.95
C HIS A 75 3.96 -12.83 7.41
N HIS A 76 3.08 -13.70 7.91
CA HIS A 76 1.67 -13.73 7.56
C HIS A 76 0.82 -13.44 8.79
N VAL A 77 0.08 -12.34 8.74
CA VAL A 77 -0.80 -11.89 9.82
C VAL A 77 -2.23 -12.13 9.43
N ILE A 78 -3.01 -12.76 10.32
CA ILE A 78 -4.44 -13.01 10.10
C ILE A 78 -5.22 -11.95 10.85
N THR A 79 -6.02 -11.16 10.13
CA THR A 79 -6.90 -10.17 10.74
C THR A 79 -8.10 -10.83 11.42
N LYS A 80 -8.76 -10.12 12.33
CA LYS A 80 -9.96 -10.62 13.03
C LYS A 80 -11.08 -11.05 12.09
N ASP A 81 -11.21 -10.38 10.95
CA ASP A 81 -12.18 -10.70 9.90
C ASP A 81 -11.65 -11.67 8.82
N GLY A 82 -10.44 -12.22 9.01
CA GLY A 82 -9.93 -13.38 8.28
C GLY A 82 -9.09 -13.09 7.04
N TYR A 83 -8.73 -11.83 6.77
CA TYR A 83 -7.75 -11.51 5.73
C TYR A 83 -6.36 -11.95 6.17
N ILE A 84 -5.53 -12.37 5.20
CA ILE A 84 -4.16 -12.77 5.47
C ILE A 84 -3.23 -11.75 4.81
N LEU A 85 -2.58 -10.95 5.65
CA LEU A 85 -1.68 -9.87 5.27
C LEU A 85 -0.24 -10.36 5.25
N THR A 86 0.55 -9.84 4.31
CA THR A 86 1.99 -10.10 4.27
C THR A 86 2.76 -8.90 4.82
N LEU A 87 3.60 -9.16 5.82
CA LEU A 87 4.61 -8.23 6.32
C LEU A 87 5.99 -8.67 5.81
N PHE A 88 6.77 -7.74 5.30
CA PHE A 88 8.19 -7.96 5.06
C PHE A 88 8.99 -7.30 6.18
N ARG A 89 10.02 -7.97 6.69
CA ARG A 89 10.85 -7.44 7.77
C ARG A 89 12.31 -7.41 7.35
N ILE A 90 12.98 -6.30 7.62
CA ILE A 90 14.43 -6.13 7.55
C ILE A 90 14.92 -5.99 9.00
N PRO A 91 15.30 -7.09 9.66
CA PRO A 91 15.48 -7.12 11.11
C PRO A 91 16.67 -6.29 11.60
N HIS A 92 17.71 -6.16 10.77
CA HIS A 92 18.98 -5.56 11.16
C HIS A 92 19.81 -5.07 9.95
N PRO A 93 20.87 -4.26 10.19
CA PRO A 93 21.83 -3.87 9.14
C PRO A 93 22.50 -5.08 8.47
N LYS A 94 22.98 -4.92 7.23
CA LYS A 94 23.57 -5.99 6.41
C LYS A 94 24.69 -6.78 7.09
N ASN A 95 25.53 -6.09 7.87
CA ASN A 95 26.72 -6.65 8.50
C ASN A 95 26.60 -6.68 10.04
N SER A 96 25.38 -6.68 10.57
CA SER A 96 25.17 -6.77 12.02
C SER A 96 25.31 -8.22 12.49
N LEU A 97 25.59 -8.40 13.79
CA LEU A 97 25.60 -9.70 14.47
C LEU A 97 24.18 -10.29 14.68
N GLY A 98 23.20 -9.89 13.88
CA GLY A 98 21.80 -10.28 14.04
C GLY A 98 21.04 -9.50 15.12
N ILE A 99 21.65 -8.44 15.68
CA ILE A 99 21.01 -7.62 16.71
C ILE A 99 19.97 -6.70 16.03
N SER A 100 18.71 -6.88 16.41
CA SER A 100 17.58 -6.06 15.95
C SER A 100 17.38 -4.86 16.88
N GLY A 101 17.23 -3.67 16.32
CA GLY A 101 16.94 -2.45 17.09
C GLY A 101 15.45 -2.22 17.35
N PRO A 102 15.06 -0.98 17.66
CA PRO A 102 13.65 -0.63 17.87
C PRO A 102 12.80 -0.85 16.61
N PRO A 103 11.57 -1.37 16.72
CA PRO A 103 10.72 -1.64 15.56
C PRO A 103 10.14 -0.36 14.95
N VAL A 104 10.25 -0.27 13.62
CA VAL A 104 9.62 0.77 12.80
C VAL A 104 8.67 0.13 11.81
N PHE A 105 7.39 0.47 11.89
CA PHE A 105 6.36 -0.02 10.97
C PHE A 105 6.06 1.01 9.88
N LEU A 106 6.36 0.68 8.62
CA LEU A 106 6.11 1.49 7.44
C LEU A 106 4.83 1.05 6.73
N GLN A 107 3.80 1.90 6.75
CA GLN A 107 2.51 1.62 6.10
C GLN A 107 2.30 2.50 4.86
N HIS A 108 2.09 1.84 3.72
CA HIS A 108 2.00 2.49 2.42
C HIS A 108 0.65 3.21 2.21
N GLY A 109 0.57 4.02 1.14
CA GLY A 109 -0.63 4.77 0.77
C GLY A 109 -1.60 3.99 -0.12
N ALA A 110 -2.59 4.69 -0.67
CA ALA A 110 -3.54 4.10 -1.63
C ALA A 110 -2.84 3.71 -2.94
N VAL A 111 -3.29 2.62 -3.58
CA VAL A 111 -2.85 2.18 -4.92
C VAL A 111 -1.35 1.87 -5.03
N VAL A 112 -0.70 1.59 -3.91
CA VAL A 112 0.70 1.16 -3.84
C VAL A 112 0.84 -0.06 -2.91
N ASN A 113 2.07 -0.47 -2.61
CA ASN A 113 2.40 -1.54 -1.68
C ASN A 113 3.73 -1.24 -0.97
N SER A 114 4.21 -2.16 -0.12
CA SER A 114 5.49 -2.06 0.61
C SER A 114 6.72 -1.69 -0.24
N ALA A 115 6.73 -2.00 -1.54
CA ALA A 115 7.84 -1.64 -2.43
C ALA A 115 8.10 -0.13 -2.50
N SER A 116 7.10 0.71 -2.21
CA SER A 116 7.25 2.17 -2.15
C SER A 116 8.33 2.65 -1.17
N PHE A 117 8.67 1.85 -0.16
CA PHE A 117 9.69 2.19 0.83
C PHE A 117 11.10 1.69 0.49
N ILE A 118 11.27 0.92 -0.58
CA ILE A 118 12.53 0.24 -0.94
C ILE A 118 12.96 0.42 -2.42
N ASN A 119 12.17 1.14 -3.23
CA ASN A 119 12.35 1.21 -4.68
C ASN A 119 13.30 2.34 -5.19
N ARG A 120 13.97 3.07 -4.29
CA ARG A 120 14.85 4.23 -4.62
C ARG A 120 16.33 3.99 -4.33
N GLY A 121 16.82 2.76 -4.46
CA GLY A 121 18.25 2.52 -4.19
C GLY A 121 18.57 2.62 -2.69
N SER A 122 19.78 3.05 -2.35
CA SER A 122 20.18 3.40 -0.98
C SER A 122 19.41 4.60 -0.40
N LYS A 123 18.69 5.36 -1.22
CA LYS A 123 17.87 6.51 -0.78
C LYS A 123 16.46 6.11 -0.36
N SER A 124 16.19 4.81 -0.24
CA SER A 124 14.88 4.32 0.16
C SER A 124 14.76 4.32 1.67
N LEU A 125 13.64 4.84 2.19
CA LEU A 125 13.43 5.00 3.64
C LEU A 125 13.64 3.69 4.41
N GLY A 126 13.18 2.55 3.88
CA GLY A 126 13.34 1.25 4.53
C GLY A 126 14.81 0.84 4.69
N PHE A 127 15.66 1.15 3.70
CA PHE A 127 17.10 0.85 3.79
C PHE A 127 17.85 1.84 4.66
N ILE A 128 17.50 3.13 4.60
CA ILE A 128 18.09 4.14 5.49
C ILE A 128 17.82 3.75 6.96
N LEU A 129 16.58 3.41 7.31
CA LEU A 129 16.25 2.99 8.68
C LEU A 129 16.98 1.71 9.09
N ALA A 130 17.07 0.72 8.19
CA ALA A 130 17.80 -0.51 8.47
C ALA A 130 19.31 -0.26 8.69
N ASP A 131 19.93 0.63 7.92
CA ASP A 131 21.34 1.00 8.08
C ASP A 131 21.59 1.78 9.39
N GLU A 132 20.61 2.58 9.83
CA GLU A 132 20.60 3.25 11.14
C GLU A 132 20.27 2.30 12.32
N GLY A 133 20.11 0.99 12.05
CA GLY A 133 19.96 -0.03 13.09
C GLY A 133 18.54 -0.28 13.57
N TYR A 134 17.52 0.23 12.89
CA TYR A 134 16.11 -0.08 13.21
C TYR A 134 15.70 -1.47 12.70
N ASP A 135 14.75 -2.09 13.39
CA ASP A 135 14.03 -3.28 12.91
C ASP A 135 12.85 -2.83 12.03
N VAL A 136 12.99 -2.95 10.71
CA VAL A 136 12.06 -2.33 9.75
C VAL A 136 10.99 -3.31 9.30
N TRP A 137 9.73 -2.98 9.53
CA TRP A 137 8.56 -3.75 9.13
C TRP A 137 7.78 -3.03 8.03
N LEU A 138 7.50 -3.70 6.93
CA LEU A 138 6.85 -3.17 5.74
C LEU A 138 5.44 -3.76 5.59
N GLY A 139 4.42 -2.94 5.85
CA GLY A 139 3.02 -3.32 5.78
C GLY A 139 2.50 -3.51 4.36
N ASN A 140 1.48 -4.37 4.21
CA ASN A 140 0.67 -4.46 2.98
C ASN A 140 -0.81 -4.60 3.34
N PHE A 141 -1.64 -3.64 2.90
CA PHE A 141 -3.09 -3.71 3.09
C PHE A 141 -3.71 -4.89 2.35
N ARG A 142 -4.82 -5.42 2.89
CA ARG A 142 -5.69 -6.39 2.21
C ARG A 142 -5.99 -5.97 0.77
N GLY A 143 -6.03 -6.95 -0.13
CA GLY A 143 -6.30 -6.72 -1.55
C GLY A 143 -5.13 -6.18 -2.39
N THR A 144 -4.04 -5.72 -1.78
CA THR A 144 -2.81 -5.36 -2.51
C THR A 144 -2.08 -6.62 -3.02
N THR A 145 -1.08 -6.45 -3.90
CA THR A 145 -0.32 -7.55 -4.52
C THR A 145 0.11 -8.66 -3.56
N TYR A 146 0.54 -8.30 -2.35
CA TYR A 146 1.08 -9.25 -1.37
C TYR A 146 0.06 -9.78 -0.36
N SER A 147 -1.15 -9.22 -0.31
CA SER A 147 -2.17 -9.54 0.71
C SER A 147 -3.51 -9.91 0.05
N LYS A 148 -3.51 -10.78 -0.97
CA LYS A 148 -4.70 -11.26 -1.72
C LYS A 148 -5.28 -12.59 -1.21
N ARG A 149 -5.22 -12.81 0.10
CA ARG A 149 -5.63 -14.05 0.75
C ARG A 149 -6.63 -13.80 1.86
N HIS A 150 -7.47 -14.80 2.11
CA HIS A 150 -8.42 -14.84 3.22
C HIS A 150 -8.59 -16.30 3.66
N THR A 151 -8.91 -16.51 4.93
CA THR A 151 -9.18 -17.83 5.52
C THR A 151 -10.33 -18.60 4.87
N HIS A 152 -11.35 -17.92 4.32
CA HIS A 152 -12.58 -18.57 3.82
C HIS A 152 -13.03 -18.06 2.44
N ILE A 153 -12.58 -16.88 2.01
CA ILE A 153 -13.11 -16.20 0.82
C ILE A 153 -12.02 -16.11 -0.25
N LYS A 154 -12.31 -16.57 -1.47
CA LYS A 154 -11.39 -16.39 -2.60
C LYS A 154 -11.36 -14.93 -3.04
N HIS A 155 -10.20 -14.41 -3.43
CA HIS A 155 -10.06 -13.03 -3.92
C HIS A 155 -10.85 -12.75 -5.22
N THR A 156 -11.31 -13.79 -5.92
CA THR A 156 -12.20 -13.68 -7.07
C THR A 156 -13.67 -13.45 -6.67
N ASP A 157 -14.03 -13.69 -5.42
CA ASP A 157 -15.36 -13.44 -4.88
C ASP A 157 -15.52 -11.96 -4.51
N ARG A 158 -16.65 -11.35 -4.88
CA ARG A 158 -16.94 -9.95 -4.56
C ARG A 158 -16.97 -9.66 -3.05
N ARG A 159 -17.30 -10.65 -2.22
CA ARG A 159 -17.29 -10.52 -0.75
C ARG A 159 -15.88 -10.21 -0.22
N TYR A 160 -14.84 -10.69 -0.89
CA TYR A 160 -13.45 -10.37 -0.55
C TYR A 160 -13.12 -8.88 -0.71
N TRP A 161 -13.86 -8.16 -1.55
CA TRP A 161 -13.64 -6.73 -1.80
C TRP A 161 -14.63 -5.85 -1.04
N HIS A 162 -15.38 -6.42 -0.10
CA HIS A 162 -16.35 -5.69 0.71
C HIS A 162 -15.70 -5.10 1.97
N PHE A 163 -14.80 -4.13 1.76
CA PHE A 163 -14.17 -3.35 2.82
C PHE A 163 -13.94 -1.91 2.32
N ASP A 164 -13.67 -0.99 3.23
CA ASP A 164 -13.17 0.34 2.94
C ASP A 164 -12.07 0.75 3.93
N THR A 165 -11.76 2.06 3.97
CA THR A 165 -10.67 2.59 4.79
C THR A 165 -10.84 2.28 6.28
N TYR A 166 -12.08 2.13 6.77
CA TYR A 166 -12.33 1.82 8.17
C TYR A 166 -11.71 0.48 8.55
N GLU A 167 -12.02 -0.60 7.81
CA GLU A 167 -11.46 -1.94 8.05
C GLU A 167 -9.93 -1.97 7.99
N LEU A 168 -9.31 -1.14 7.14
CA LEU A 168 -7.84 -1.05 7.07
C LEU A 168 -7.23 -0.51 8.38
N GLY A 169 -7.92 0.39 9.07
CA GLY A 169 -7.50 0.91 10.37
C GLY A 169 -7.79 -0.07 11.50
N VAL A 170 -9.03 -0.54 11.60
CA VAL A 170 -9.47 -1.34 12.76
C VAL A 170 -9.02 -2.80 12.72
N TYR A 171 -8.79 -3.36 11.53
CA TYR A 171 -8.38 -4.76 11.39
C TYR A 171 -6.95 -4.90 10.88
N ASP A 172 -6.59 -4.28 9.74
CA ASP A 172 -5.25 -4.50 9.18
C ASP A 172 -4.15 -3.84 10.02
N THR A 173 -4.34 -2.57 10.35
CA THR A 173 -3.34 -1.82 11.13
C THR A 173 -3.22 -2.38 12.54
N SER A 174 -4.34 -2.69 13.20
CA SER A 174 -4.35 -3.35 14.51
C SER A 174 -3.59 -4.69 14.48
N ALA A 175 -3.95 -5.60 13.57
CA ALA A 175 -3.35 -6.93 13.54
C ALA A 175 -1.84 -6.89 13.25
N ASN A 176 -1.39 -5.99 12.37
CA ASN A 176 0.04 -5.81 12.13
C ASN A 176 0.77 -5.25 13.36
N ILE A 177 0.21 -4.25 14.04
CA ILE A 177 0.81 -3.67 15.25
C ILE A 177 0.88 -4.72 16.37
N ASP A 178 -0.20 -5.49 16.56
CA ASP A 178 -0.26 -6.57 17.54
C ASP A 178 0.83 -7.61 17.27
N TYR A 179 0.92 -8.09 16.02
CA TYR A 179 1.92 -9.06 15.62
C TYR A 179 3.35 -8.56 15.80
N ILE A 180 3.65 -7.34 15.35
CA ILE A 180 5.00 -6.76 15.48
C ILE A 180 5.36 -6.61 16.97
N HIS A 181 4.42 -6.16 17.80
CA HIS A 181 4.65 -6.02 19.23
C HIS A 181 4.91 -7.38 19.90
N GLU A 182 4.16 -8.42 19.53
CA GLU A 182 4.36 -9.78 20.03
C GLU A 182 5.71 -10.37 19.63
N VAL A 183 6.13 -10.17 18.38
CA VAL A 183 7.43 -10.67 17.89
C VAL A 183 8.61 -9.95 18.54
N THR A 184 8.48 -8.64 18.76
CA THR A 184 9.62 -7.79 19.16
C THR A 184 9.67 -7.50 20.66
N GLY A 185 8.54 -7.63 21.36
CA GLY A 185 8.39 -7.23 22.77
C GLY A 185 8.55 -5.73 23.01
N GLN A 186 8.48 -4.90 21.96
CA GLN A 186 8.80 -3.47 22.02
C GLN A 186 7.67 -2.61 21.47
N SER A 187 7.56 -1.37 21.98
CA SER A 187 6.67 -0.36 21.40
C SER A 187 7.22 0.16 20.06
N ILE A 188 6.31 0.39 19.11
CA ILE A 188 6.59 0.57 17.69
C ILE A 188 6.57 2.04 17.29
N ILE A 189 7.49 2.43 16.41
CA ILE A 189 7.41 3.71 15.68
C ILE A 189 6.58 3.47 14.42
N TYR A 190 5.40 4.07 14.35
CA TYR A 190 4.54 3.96 13.18
C TYR A 190 4.85 5.08 12.19
N ILE A 191 5.10 4.75 10.92
CA ILE A 191 5.26 5.73 9.84
C ILE A 191 4.26 5.42 8.72
N GLY A 192 3.25 6.28 8.59
CA GLY A 192 2.23 6.17 7.55
C GLY A 192 2.48 7.14 6.40
N HIS A 193 2.23 6.72 5.17
CA HIS A 193 2.14 7.61 4.01
C HIS A 193 0.70 7.68 3.47
N SER A 194 0.16 8.89 3.30
CA SER A 194 -1.17 9.11 2.73
C SER A 194 -2.26 8.29 3.47
N LEU A 195 -2.86 7.31 2.81
CA LEU A 195 -3.82 6.36 3.43
C LEU A 195 -3.23 5.64 4.65
N GLY A 196 -1.93 5.33 4.64
CA GLY A 196 -1.25 4.76 5.80
C GLY A 196 -1.28 5.67 7.02
N SER A 197 -1.25 6.99 6.84
CA SER A 197 -1.44 7.93 7.96
C SER A 197 -2.88 7.87 8.49
N THR A 198 -3.86 7.82 7.57
CA THR A 198 -5.29 7.70 7.91
C THR A 198 -5.57 6.48 8.77
N THR A 199 -5.03 5.31 8.41
CA THR A 199 -5.28 4.07 9.14
C THR A 199 -4.59 4.04 10.50
N GLY A 200 -3.42 4.69 10.63
CA GLY A 200 -2.77 4.92 11.92
C GLY A 200 -3.63 5.77 12.86
N TYR A 201 -4.28 6.82 12.35
CA TYR A 201 -5.22 7.62 13.14
C TYR A 201 -6.50 6.87 13.50
N ILE A 202 -7.07 6.10 12.56
CA ILE A 202 -8.24 5.26 12.86
C ILE A 202 -7.90 4.31 14.01
N TYR A 203 -6.78 3.58 13.92
CA TYR A 203 -6.30 2.69 14.98
C TYR A 203 -6.13 3.43 16.32
N GLY A 204 -5.45 4.58 16.32
CA GLY A 204 -5.23 5.37 17.53
C GLY A 204 -6.52 5.87 18.20
N VAL A 205 -7.57 6.13 17.42
CA VAL A 205 -8.88 6.57 17.95
C VAL A 205 -9.74 5.39 18.37
N THR A 206 -9.74 4.28 17.62
CA THR A 206 -10.59 3.11 17.91
C THR A 206 -10.01 2.21 18.98
N SER A 207 -8.72 2.32 19.28
CA SER A 207 -8.01 1.47 20.25
C SER A 207 -6.98 2.28 21.07
N PRO A 208 -7.39 3.37 21.75
CA PRO A 208 -6.46 4.35 22.33
C PRO A 208 -5.55 3.77 23.42
N GLU A 209 -6.07 2.91 24.30
CA GLU A 209 -5.25 2.30 25.37
C GLU A 209 -4.20 1.35 24.80
N ILE A 210 -4.59 0.51 23.83
CA ILE A 210 -3.67 -0.40 23.14
C ILE A 210 -2.65 0.38 22.32
N ALA A 211 -3.07 1.48 21.67
CA ALA A 211 -2.16 2.35 20.92
C ALA A 211 -1.13 3.01 21.86
N LYS A 212 -1.53 3.44 23.06
CA LYS A 212 -0.63 4.02 24.06
C LYS A 212 0.39 3.02 24.59
N GLU A 213 0.01 1.75 24.69
CA GLU A 213 0.91 0.67 25.08
C GLU A 213 1.88 0.28 23.95
N LYS A 214 1.34 0.07 22.75
CA LYS A 214 2.08 -0.55 21.64
C LYS A 214 2.78 0.43 20.72
N LEU A 215 2.43 1.72 20.71
CA LEU A 215 3.06 2.73 19.86
C LEU A 215 3.88 3.73 20.68
N LYS A 216 5.08 4.04 20.18
CA LYS A 216 5.89 5.17 20.69
C LYS A 216 5.44 6.49 20.09
N ILE A 217 5.20 6.50 18.78
CA ILE A 217 4.86 7.69 18.00
C ILE A 217 4.22 7.30 16.66
N ILE A 218 3.37 8.18 16.14
CA ILE A 218 2.85 8.12 14.77
C ILE A 218 3.48 9.28 13.99
N ILE A 219 4.30 8.94 12.98
CA ILE A 219 4.88 9.88 12.01
C ILE A 219 4.05 9.79 10.73
N SER A 220 3.54 10.93 10.26
CA SER A 220 2.63 10.99 9.13
C SER A 220 3.23 11.73 7.95
N LEU A 221 3.44 11.01 6.85
CA LEU A 221 3.96 11.55 5.59
C LEU A 221 2.79 11.82 4.65
N ALA A 222 2.59 13.08 4.26
CA ALA A 222 1.46 13.52 3.43
C ALA A 222 0.08 13.01 3.93
N PRO A 223 -0.30 13.28 5.21
CA PRO A 223 -1.51 12.73 5.81
C PRO A 223 -2.77 13.09 5.02
N THR A 224 -3.67 12.12 4.86
CA THR A 224 -4.94 12.31 4.17
C THR A 224 -6.11 12.05 5.11
N LEU A 225 -6.80 13.11 5.54
CA LEU A 225 -7.96 13.02 6.46
C LEU A 225 -9.22 13.56 5.80
N TYR A 226 -9.14 14.80 5.30
CA TYR A 226 -10.24 15.47 4.62
C TYR A 226 -9.81 15.88 3.22
N VAL A 227 -10.64 15.55 2.22
CA VAL A 227 -10.36 15.83 0.80
C VAL A 227 -11.02 17.11 0.29
N LYS A 228 -11.88 17.75 1.10
CA LYS A 228 -12.71 18.91 0.69
C LYS A 228 -11.89 20.08 0.11
N ASN A 229 -10.73 20.35 0.69
CA ASN A 229 -9.90 21.51 0.33
C ASN A 229 -8.74 21.16 -0.62
N TRP A 230 -8.73 19.95 -1.19
CA TRP A 230 -7.73 19.60 -2.20
C TRP A 230 -7.86 20.55 -3.40
N LYS A 231 -6.72 21.03 -3.92
CA LYS A 231 -6.67 21.87 -5.11
C LYS A 231 -6.71 21.06 -6.41
N SER A 232 -6.29 19.78 -6.34
CA SER A 232 -6.28 18.86 -7.48
C SER A 232 -7.71 18.43 -7.86
N LEU A 233 -7.90 18.15 -9.15
CA LEU A 233 -9.12 17.54 -9.70
C LEU A 233 -9.46 16.20 -9.04
N THR A 234 -8.48 15.53 -8.41
CA THR A 234 -8.70 14.30 -7.65
C THR A 234 -9.73 14.46 -6.53
N ARG A 235 -9.95 15.68 -6.01
CA ARG A 235 -11.00 15.95 -5.00
C ARG A 235 -12.39 15.52 -5.45
N TYR A 236 -12.69 15.66 -6.74
CA TYR A 236 -13.99 15.32 -7.29
C TYR A 236 -14.13 13.80 -7.43
N ILE A 237 -13.05 13.11 -7.80
CA ILE A 237 -13.00 11.65 -7.84
C ILE A 237 -13.25 11.07 -6.45
N PHE A 238 -12.54 11.57 -5.43
CA PHE A 238 -12.73 11.11 -4.04
C PHE A 238 -14.06 11.54 -3.45
N GLY A 239 -14.56 12.75 -3.77
CA GLY A 239 -15.86 13.23 -3.32
C GLY A 239 -17.04 12.42 -3.90
N LEU A 240 -16.86 11.85 -5.10
CA LEU A 240 -17.86 10.97 -5.73
C LEU A 240 -17.72 9.50 -5.29
N TRP A 241 -16.64 9.13 -4.59
CA TRP A 241 -16.40 7.75 -4.16
C TRP A 241 -17.48 7.23 -3.21
N SER A 242 -17.98 8.07 -2.31
CA SER A 242 -19.11 7.75 -1.43
C SER A 242 -20.34 7.31 -2.22
N TYR A 243 -20.65 7.99 -3.32
CA TYR A 243 -21.74 7.60 -4.22
C TYR A 243 -21.41 6.32 -5.01
N ALA A 244 -20.22 6.24 -5.62
CA ALA A 244 -19.81 5.08 -6.42
C ALA A 244 -19.75 3.78 -5.60
N SER A 245 -19.25 3.86 -4.36
CA SER A 245 -19.11 2.73 -3.44
C SER A 245 -20.45 2.06 -3.13
N VAL A 246 -21.54 2.82 -2.97
CA VAL A 246 -22.89 2.28 -2.75
C VAL A 246 -23.34 1.46 -3.97
N ILE A 247 -23.07 1.94 -5.19
CA ILE A 247 -23.42 1.23 -6.43
C ILE A 247 -22.62 -0.07 -6.54
N ILE A 248 -21.32 -0.01 -6.22
CA ILE A 248 -20.40 -1.15 -6.29
C ILE A 248 -20.73 -2.18 -5.22
N LYS A 249 -21.13 -1.76 -4.01
CA LYS A 249 -21.52 -2.64 -2.89
C LYS A 249 -22.94 -3.22 -3.04
N ASN A 250 -23.85 -2.58 -3.77
CA ASN A 250 -25.26 -3.01 -3.92
C ASN A 250 -25.65 -3.67 -5.27
N ARG A 251 -24.71 -3.90 -6.19
CA ARG A 251 -25.00 -4.63 -7.44
C ARG A 251 -25.55 -6.04 -7.14
N PRO A 252 -26.67 -6.50 -7.72
CA PRO A 252 -27.16 -7.87 -7.53
C PRO A 252 -26.17 -8.89 -8.10
N LYS A 253 -26.18 -10.11 -7.53
CA LYS A 253 -25.44 -11.26 -8.07
C LYS A 253 -26.07 -11.63 -9.41
N ASN A 254 -25.37 -11.38 -10.51
CA ASN A 254 -25.64 -12.03 -11.78
C ASN A 254 -24.70 -13.23 -11.89
#